data_AF-A0A5K1DTD6-F1
#
_entry.id   AF-A0A5K1DTD6-F1
#
_cell.length_a   1.000
_cell.length_b   1.000
_cell.length_c   1.000
_cell.angle_alpha   90.00
_cell.angle_beta   90.00
_cell.angle_gamma   90.00
#
_symmetry.space_group_name_H-M   'P 1'
#
loop_
_entity.id
_entity.type
_entity.pdbx_description
1 polymer ?
#
loop_
_entity_poly.entity_id
_entity_poly.type
_entity_poly.pdbx_seq_one_letter_code
_entity_poly.pdbx_strand_id
1 'polypeptide(L)'
;VYNHFDMKHETAKLLESRAMRSLHQWSTQYNKEQNEELLETMRYFIEAAEVFSTIDAGNKTQYFCAQASLVALQIRMSDFPLLGQSETNARRALVEQSRFQEALIVAEAYGLNQPSEWVLVLWDQMLKPDLIEEFMSEFVSTLPLPSFMLVELARFYRAEVMARGDQSHFSVWLSPGGMPVECVRHLGRSFRCLLKHAWDFRLRLQMATIATGFGDVISACAKVLDRVPDTTGPLILRRGHGGNYVPLM
;
A
#
# COMPACT_ATOMS: atom_id res chain seq x y z
N VAL A 1 38.14 23.41 -11.77
CA VAL A 1 36.77 22.85 -11.85
C VAL A 1 36.71 21.45 -11.25
N TYR A 2 37.56 20.50 -11.66
CA TYR A 2 37.61 19.12 -11.10
C TYR A 2 37.75 19.03 -9.56
N ASN A 3 38.64 19.79 -8.91
CA ASN A 3 38.81 19.73 -7.45
C ASN A 3 37.55 20.06 -6.62
N HIS A 4 36.62 20.86 -7.14
CA HIS A 4 35.39 21.21 -6.42
C HIS A 4 34.35 20.09 -6.48
N PHE A 5 34.35 19.30 -7.56
CA PHE A 5 33.48 18.13 -7.68
C PHE A 5 33.92 17.00 -6.76
N ASP A 6 35.23 16.76 -6.65
CA ASP A 6 35.76 15.73 -5.75
C ASP A 6 35.46 16.04 -4.27
N MET A 7 35.60 17.30 -3.84
CA MET A 7 35.25 17.69 -2.47
C MET A 7 33.79 17.39 -2.13
N LYS A 8 32.86 17.63 -3.05
CA LYS A 8 31.44 17.35 -2.81
C LYS A 8 31.18 15.84 -2.66
N HIS A 9 31.74 15.01 -3.53
CA HIS A 9 31.62 13.55 -3.40
C HIS A 9 32.26 13.02 -2.09
N GLU A 10 33.40 13.58 -1.68
CA GLU A 10 34.07 13.22 -0.43
C GLU A 10 33.24 13.63 0.79
N THR A 11 32.68 14.86 0.80
CA THR A 11 31.80 15.31 1.89
C THR A 11 30.55 14.44 2.00
N ALA A 12 29.93 14.06 0.87
CA ALA A 12 28.76 13.21 0.85
C ALA A 12 29.05 11.82 1.44
N LYS A 13 30.17 11.19 1.03
CA LYS A 13 30.63 9.90 1.58
C LYS A 13 30.96 9.98 3.07
N LEU A 14 31.55 11.10 3.51
CA LEU A 14 31.89 11.31 4.90
C LEU A 14 30.62 11.43 5.77
N LEU A 15 29.61 12.20 5.32
CA LEU A 15 28.32 12.31 6.00
C LEU A 15 27.57 10.97 6.03
N GLU A 16 27.54 10.25 4.91
CA GLU A 16 27.01 8.87 4.83
C GLU A 16 27.66 7.97 5.89
N SER A 17 29.00 7.98 5.98
CA SER A 17 29.72 7.18 6.98
C SER A 17 29.41 7.57 8.43
N ARG A 18 29.13 8.86 8.69
CA ARG A 18 28.80 9.36 10.03
C ARG A 18 27.39 8.95 10.41
N ALA A 19 26.43 9.13 9.51
CA ALA A 19 25.04 8.72 9.72
C ALA A 19 24.94 7.22 10.01
N MET A 20 25.58 6.38 9.20
CA MET A 20 25.56 4.92 9.38
C MET A 20 26.24 4.48 10.69
N ARG A 21 27.36 5.12 11.07
CA ARG A 21 28.03 4.84 12.34
C ARG A 21 27.19 5.25 13.55
N SER A 22 26.58 6.44 13.49
CA SER A 22 25.70 6.96 14.53
C SER A 22 24.49 6.04 14.73
N LEU A 23 23.86 5.63 13.63
CA LEU A 23 22.75 4.67 13.65
C LEU A 23 23.17 3.33 14.26
N HIS A 24 24.35 2.82 13.88
CA HIS A 24 24.86 1.56 14.43
C HIS A 24 25.14 1.68 15.93
N GLN A 25 25.76 2.77 16.38
CA GLN A 25 26.01 3.02 17.79
C GLN A 25 24.70 3.01 18.59
N TRP A 26 23.71 3.80 18.17
CA TRP A 26 22.39 3.81 18.80
C TRP A 26 21.75 2.41 18.84
N SER A 27 21.86 1.64 17.76
CA SER A 27 21.27 0.29 17.69
C SER A 27 21.89 -0.69 18.71
N THR A 28 23.15 -0.48 19.09
CA THR A 28 23.89 -1.30 20.07
C THR A 28 23.72 -0.84 21.51
N GLN A 29 23.13 0.34 21.74
CA GLN A 29 22.93 0.85 23.08
C GLN A 29 21.83 0.09 23.82
N TYR A 30 22.08 -0.14 25.11
CA TYR A 30 21.13 -0.78 26.01
C TYR A 30 19.99 0.16 26.42
N ASN A 31 20.29 1.46 26.56
CA ASN A 31 19.30 2.48 26.91
C ASN A 31 18.88 3.28 25.68
N LYS A 32 17.68 3.01 25.17
CA LYS A 32 17.13 3.66 23.97
C LYS A 32 16.29 4.90 24.27
N GLU A 33 16.24 5.36 25.53
CA GLU A 33 15.46 6.53 25.94
C GLU A 33 16.10 7.86 25.50
N GLN A 34 17.39 7.84 25.10
CA GLN A 34 18.11 9.03 24.67
C GLN A 34 17.88 9.33 23.18
N ASN A 35 16.93 10.23 22.91
CA ASN A 35 16.63 10.68 21.55
C ASN A 35 17.68 11.64 20.94
N GLU A 36 18.62 12.17 21.74
CA GLU A 36 19.63 13.12 21.26
C GLU A 36 20.51 12.53 20.16
N GLU A 37 20.91 11.26 20.29
CA GLU A 37 21.71 10.57 19.28
C GLU A 37 20.91 10.28 18.00
N LEU A 38 19.62 10.00 18.12
CA LEU A 38 18.74 9.86 16.95
C LEU A 38 18.57 11.19 16.22
N LEU A 39 18.42 12.29 16.95
CA LEU A 39 18.35 13.63 16.35
C LEU A 39 19.65 13.99 15.62
N GLU A 40 20.80 13.66 16.18
CA GLU A 40 22.09 13.82 15.51
C GLU A 40 22.20 12.91 14.27
N THR A 41 21.78 11.65 14.37
CA THR A 41 21.73 10.72 13.23
C THR A 41 20.85 11.26 12.11
N MET A 42 19.66 11.77 12.45
CA MET A 42 18.74 12.39 11.50
C MET A 42 19.38 13.61 10.82
N ARG A 43 20.08 14.45 11.58
CA ARG A 43 20.82 15.60 11.03
C ARG A 43 21.85 15.17 9.99
N TYR A 44 22.64 14.12 10.28
CA TYR A 44 23.60 13.61 9.30
C TYR A 44 22.94 13.08 8.02
N PHE A 45 21.77 12.44 8.12
CA PHE A 45 21.02 12.00 6.94
C PHE A 45 20.48 13.17 6.11
N ILE A 46 19.96 14.23 6.76
CA ILE A 46 19.48 15.43 6.07
C ILE A 46 20.64 16.14 5.36
N GLU A 47 21.75 16.38 6.05
CA GLU A 47 22.94 17.01 5.47
C GLU A 47 23.49 16.18 4.30
N ALA A 48 23.51 14.84 4.43
CA ALA A 48 23.92 13.96 3.33
C ALA A 48 22.98 14.12 2.12
N ALA A 49 21.66 14.11 2.33
CA ALA A 49 20.68 14.28 1.27
C ALA A 49 20.84 15.64 0.56
N GLU A 50 21.06 16.73 1.31
CA GLU A 50 21.32 18.06 0.75
C GLU A 50 22.56 18.06 -0.15
N VAL A 51 23.66 17.49 0.32
CA VAL A 51 24.90 17.42 -0.47
C VAL A 51 24.70 16.54 -1.70
N PHE A 52 24.10 15.35 -1.55
CA PHE A 52 23.80 14.46 -2.68
C PHE A 52 22.87 15.11 -3.70
N SER A 53 21.90 15.93 -3.29
CA SER A 53 21.02 16.63 -4.23
C SER A 53 21.78 17.54 -5.22
N THR A 54 22.95 18.04 -4.82
CA THR A 54 23.80 18.90 -5.66
C THR A 54 24.77 18.15 -6.57
N ILE A 55 24.88 16.84 -6.40
CA ILE A 55 25.87 15.97 -7.08
C ILE A 55 25.16 14.88 -7.91
N ASP A 56 24.15 14.27 -7.31
CA ASP A 56 23.39 13.11 -7.78
C ASP A 56 21.94 13.25 -7.30
N ALA A 57 21.10 13.84 -8.15
CA ALA A 57 19.71 14.19 -7.86
C ALA A 57 18.74 12.99 -7.96
N GLY A 58 19.23 11.76 -7.82
CA GLY A 58 18.41 10.56 -7.97
C GLY A 58 18.28 9.78 -6.66
N ASN A 59 18.75 8.52 -6.72
CA ASN A 59 18.42 7.50 -5.73
C ASN A 59 19.04 7.76 -4.36
N LYS A 60 20.27 8.30 -4.31
CA LYS A 60 20.95 8.55 -3.02
C LYS A 60 20.26 9.63 -2.21
N THR A 61 19.90 10.75 -2.86
CA THR A 61 19.15 11.83 -2.22
C THR A 61 17.83 11.31 -1.65
N GLN A 62 17.06 10.56 -2.44
CA GLN A 62 15.81 9.95 -1.99
C GLN A 62 16.02 8.99 -0.81
N TYR A 63 17.04 8.11 -0.90
CA TYR A 63 17.36 7.16 0.16
C TYR A 63 17.66 7.87 1.49
N PHE A 64 18.50 8.91 1.47
CA PHE A 64 18.85 9.63 2.71
C PHE A 64 17.68 10.42 3.28
N CYS A 65 16.82 11.00 2.44
CA CYS A 65 15.55 11.59 2.90
C CYS A 65 14.64 10.55 3.56
N ALA A 66 14.52 9.36 2.97
CA ALA A 66 13.71 8.29 3.53
C ALA A 66 14.27 7.77 4.88
N GLN A 67 15.60 7.64 4.99
CA GLN A 67 16.26 7.28 6.25
C GLN A 67 16.05 8.35 7.33
N ALA A 68 16.15 9.64 6.99
CA ALA A 68 15.85 10.72 7.94
C ALA A 68 14.39 10.66 8.43
N SER A 69 13.43 10.43 7.53
CA SER A 69 12.02 10.26 7.88
C SER A 69 11.79 9.02 8.75
N LEU A 70 12.50 7.92 8.52
CA LEU A 70 12.42 6.71 9.34
C LEU A 70 12.94 6.96 10.76
N VAL A 71 14.03 7.72 10.91
CA VAL A 71 14.53 8.13 12.22
C VAL A 71 13.53 9.03 12.95
N ALA A 72 12.94 10.01 12.25
CA ALA A 72 11.89 10.85 12.81
C ALA A 72 10.67 10.02 13.27
N LEU A 73 10.30 9.00 12.49
CA LEU A 73 9.22 8.08 12.80
C LEU A 73 9.55 7.22 14.03
N GLN A 74 10.80 6.73 14.16
CA GLN A 74 11.27 6.00 15.34
C GLN A 74 11.21 6.85 16.62
N ILE A 75 11.57 8.13 16.54
CA ILE A 75 11.49 9.05 17.69
C ILE A 75 10.05 9.23 18.13
N ARG A 76 9.10 9.33 17.18
CA ARG A 76 7.67 9.44 17.48
C ARG A 76 7.06 8.15 18.02
N MET A 77 7.58 7.00 17.59
CA MET A 77 7.09 5.67 17.95
C MET A 77 8.20 4.86 18.61
N SER A 78 8.59 5.26 19.83
CA SER A 78 9.68 4.62 20.60
C SER A 78 9.46 3.13 20.83
N ASP A 79 8.20 2.72 20.95
CA ASP A 79 7.83 1.35 21.32
C ASP A 79 7.91 0.37 20.13
N PHE A 80 7.97 0.90 18.91
CA PHE A 80 8.03 0.10 17.68
C PHE A 80 9.46 0.16 17.11
N PRO A 81 10.18 -0.98 17.06
CA PRO A 81 11.54 -0.99 16.55
C PRO A 81 11.53 -0.94 15.01
N LEU A 82 11.73 0.24 14.45
CA LEU A 82 11.73 0.48 13.00
C LEU A 82 13.13 0.56 12.40
N LEU A 83 14.14 0.93 13.18
CA LEU A 83 15.52 1.09 12.72
C LEU A 83 16.29 -0.23 12.72
N GLY A 84 17.16 -0.42 11.73
CA GLY A 84 18.08 -1.56 11.64
C GLY A 84 17.40 -2.92 11.44
N GLN A 85 16.18 -2.92 10.89
CA GLN A 85 15.43 -4.15 10.66
C GLN A 85 15.97 -4.93 9.46
N SER A 86 15.85 -6.26 9.52
CA SER A 86 16.01 -7.09 8.34
C SER A 86 14.88 -6.84 7.35
N GLU A 87 15.09 -7.14 6.08
CA GLU A 87 14.08 -6.97 5.02
C GLU A 87 12.74 -7.64 5.36
N THR A 88 12.78 -8.84 5.94
CA THR A 88 11.58 -9.58 6.38
C THR A 88 10.85 -8.87 7.52
N ASN A 89 11.59 -8.30 8.48
CA ASN A 89 10.99 -7.56 9.59
C ASN A 89 10.46 -6.20 9.12
N ALA A 90 11.14 -5.54 8.18
CA ALA A 90 10.68 -4.30 7.57
C ALA A 90 9.35 -4.51 6.82
N ARG A 91 9.17 -5.63 6.11
CA ARG A 91 7.88 -5.99 5.49
C ARG A 91 6.76 -6.18 6.52
N ARG A 92 7.05 -6.81 7.67
CA ARG A 92 6.06 -6.94 8.75
C ARG A 92 5.70 -5.58 9.32
N ALA A 93 6.72 -4.77 9.64
CA ALA A 93 6.54 -3.41 10.14
C ALA A 93 5.72 -2.55 9.17
N LEU A 94 5.95 -2.69 7.85
CA LEU A 94 5.19 -2.01 6.80
C LEU A 94 3.70 -2.36 6.84
N VAL A 95 3.35 -3.65 6.97
CA VAL A 95 1.95 -4.12 7.04
C VAL A 95 1.27 -3.66 8.34
N GLU A 96 2.00 -3.61 9.45
CA GLU A 96 1.47 -3.25 10.76
C GLU A 96 1.08 -1.76 10.87
N GLN A 97 1.62 -0.88 10.02
CA GLN A 97 1.31 0.56 10.05
C GLN A 97 -0.17 0.82 9.77
N SER A 98 -0.81 1.62 10.62
CA SER A 98 -2.22 2.01 10.47
C SER A 98 -2.41 3.23 9.58
N ARG A 99 -1.38 4.06 9.40
CA ARG A 99 -1.43 5.30 8.62
C ARG A 99 -0.59 5.17 7.36
N PHE A 100 -1.11 5.65 6.24
CA PHE A 100 -0.45 5.51 4.94
C PHE A 100 0.92 6.19 4.90
N GLN A 101 1.04 7.42 5.43
CA GLN A 101 2.33 8.13 5.46
C GLN A 101 3.41 7.36 6.25
N GLU A 102 3.04 6.72 7.36
CA GLU A 102 3.97 5.95 8.19
C GLU A 102 4.41 4.68 7.45
N ALA A 103 3.45 4.00 6.79
CA ALA A 103 3.74 2.88 5.89
C ALA A 103 4.68 3.29 4.75
N LEU A 104 4.43 4.45 4.12
CA LEU A 104 5.24 4.96 3.01
C LEU A 104 6.68 5.23 3.44
N ILE A 105 6.88 5.85 4.61
CA ILE A 105 8.22 6.08 5.17
C ILE A 105 8.99 4.75 5.32
N VAL A 106 8.35 3.72 5.88
CA VAL A 106 8.97 2.39 6.02
C VAL A 106 9.27 1.78 4.65
N ALA A 107 8.33 1.87 3.71
CA ALA A 107 8.49 1.34 2.37
C ALA A 107 9.67 2.00 1.62
N GLU A 108 9.79 3.32 1.70
CA GLU A 108 10.87 4.06 1.04
C GLU A 108 12.23 3.80 1.70
N ALA A 109 12.30 3.80 3.03
CA ALA A 109 13.56 3.62 3.75
C ALA A 109 14.18 2.24 3.52
N TYR A 110 13.35 1.20 3.35
CA TYR A 110 13.78 -0.17 3.10
C TYR A 110 13.73 -0.59 1.63
N GLY A 111 13.39 0.30 0.70
CA GLY A 111 13.29 -0.02 -0.73
C GLY A 111 12.15 -0.98 -1.09
N LEU A 112 11.11 -1.04 -0.26
CA LEU A 112 9.91 -1.85 -0.41
C LEU A 112 8.76 -1.10 -1.09
N ASN A 113 8.99 0.09 -1.64
CA ASN A 113 7.96 0.87 -2.36
C ASN A 113 7.70 0.32 -3.78
N GLN A 114 7.46 -0.98 -3.88
CA GLN A 114 7.06 -1.66 -5.11
C GLN A 114 5.58 -2.02 -5.04
N PRO A 115 4.82 -1.91 -6.15
CA PRO A 115 3.38 -2.18 -6.16
C PRO A 115 2.97 -3.54 -5.53
N SER A 116 3.78 -4.60 -5.68
CA SER A 116 3.50 -5.91 -5.11
C SER A 116 3.51 -5.95 -3.58
N GLU A 117 4.38 -5.16 -2.93
CA GLU A 117 4.49 -5.12 -1.46
C GLU A 117 3.23 -4.50 -0.82
N TRP A 118 2.62 -3.54 -1.52
CA TRP A 118 1.43 -2.84 -1.07
C TRP A 118 0.15 -3.71 -1.07
N VAL A 119 0.13 -4.84 -1.77
CA VAL A 119 -1.06 -5.71 -1.82
C VAL A 119 -1.40 -6.26 -0.43
N LEU A 120 -0.40 -6.73 0.31
CA LEU A 120 -0.60 -7.24 1.67
C LEU A 120 -0.94 -6.13 2.66
N VAL A 121 -0.35 -4.94 2.50
CA VAL A 121 -0.66 -3.77 3.32
C VAL A 121 -2.14 -3.40 3.15
N LEU A 122 -2.59 -3.24 1.91
CA LEU A 122 -3.99 -2.89 1.63
C LEU A 122 -4.95 -3.99 2.12
N TRP A 123 -4.58 -5.25 1.98
CA TRP A 123 -5.37 -6.36 2.51
C TRP A 123 -5.52 -6.30 4.03
N ASP A 124 -4.43 -6.05 4.77
CA ASP A 124 -4.47 -5.90 6.22
C ASP A 124 -5.32 -4.70 6.65
N GLN A 125 -5.19 -3.57 5.96
CA GLN A 125 -6.04 -2.40 6.23
C GLN A 125 -7.52 -2.67 5.96
N MET A 126 -7.84 -3.51 4.97
CA MET A 126 -9.24 -3.87 4.69
C MET A 126 -9.91 -4.65 5.84
N LEU A 127 -9.12 -5.31 6.70
CA LEU A 127 -9.59 -5.96 7.91
C LEU A 127 -9.87 -4.97 9.05
N LYS A 128 -9.41 -3.72 8.93
CA LYS A 128 -9.57 -2.62 9.90
C LYS A 128 -10.61 -1.60 9.38
N PRO A 129 -11.90 -1.76 9.70
CA PRO A 129 -12.98 -1.02 9.06
C PRO A 129 -12.91 0.50 9.24
N ASP A 130 -12.35 0.96 10.35
CA ASP A 130 -12.33 2.39 10.69
C ASP A 130 -11.18 3.16 10.01
N LEU A 131 -10.22 2.46 9.41
CA LEU A 131 -8.98 3.07 8.88
C LEU A 131 -8.88 3.01 7.35
N ILE A 132 -9.53 2.02 6.73
CA ILE A 132 -9.34 1.74 5.29
C ILE A 132 -9.70 2.92 4.39
N GLU A 133 -10.75 3.70 4.70
CA GLU A 133 -11.20 4.78 3.82
C GLU A 133 -10.19 5.93 3.78
N GLU A 134 -9.69 6.37 4.94
CA GLU A 134 -8.64 7.39 5.04
C GLU A 134 -7.34 6.89 4.41
N PHE A 135 -6.93 5.66 4.75
CA PHE A 135 -5.73 5.04 4.19
C PHE A 135 -5.78 4.95 2.67
N MET A 136 -6.89 4.47 2.10
CA MET A 136 -7.07 4.34 0.64
C MET A 136 -7.09 5.70 -0.05
N SER A 137 -7.73 6.70 0.54
CA SER A 137 -7.77 8.05 0.00
C SER A 137 -6.37 8.64 -0.12
N GLU A 138 -5.57 8.55 0.94
CA GLU A 138 -4.18 8.99 0.92
C GLU A 138 -3.32 8.19 -0.06
N PHE A 139 -3.47 6.84 -0.05
CA PHE A 139 -2.75 5.95 -0.93
C PHE A 139 -2.96 6.33 -2.40
N VAL A 140 -4.21 6.44 -2.85
CA VAL A 140 -4.54 6.72 -4.27
C VAL A 140 -4.17 8.15 -4.68
N SER A 141 -4.06 9.07 -3.72
CA SER A 141 -3.56 10.43 -3.98
C SER A 141 -2.04 10.51 -4.17
N THR A 142 -1.30 9.51 -3.66
CA THR A 142 0.18 9.54 -3.62
C THR A 142 0.81 8.52 -4.55
N LEU A 143 0.28 7.29 -4.60
CA LEU A 143 0.80 6.18 -5.37
C LEU A 143 -0.24 5.69 -6.39
N PRO A 144 0.19 5.20 -7.57
CA PRO A 144 -0.72 4.57 -8.50
C PRO A 144 -1.31 3.30 -7.86
N LEU A 145 -2.54 2.96 -8.26
CA LEU A 145 -3.21 1.71 -7.90
C LEU A 145 -3.36 0.85 -9.17
N PRO A 146 -2.33 0.06 -9.56
CA PRO A 146 -2.35 -0.75 -10.76
C PRO A 146 -3.43 -1.82 -10.73
N SER A 147 -3.95 -2.16 -11.90
CA SER A 147 -5.02 -3.15 -12.03
C SER A 147 -4.67 -4.54 -11.50
N PHE A 148 -3.39 -4.93 -11.55
CA PHE A 148 -2.98 -6.25 -11.05
C PHE A 148 -3.18 -6.36 -9.52
N MET A 149 -2.86 -5.31 -8.76
CA MET A 149 -3.04 -5.28 -7.30
C MET A 149 -4.52 -5.46 -6.94
N LEU A 150 -5.39 -4.75 -7.67
CA LEU A 150 -6.83 -4.82 -7.50
C LEU A 150 -7.38 -6.23 -7.79
N VAL A 151 -6.85 -6.89 -8.81
CA VAL A 151 -7.20 -8.28 -9.13
C VAL A 151 -6.70 -9.24 -8.05
N GLU A 152 -5.51 -9.04 -7.50
CA GLU A 152 -4.99 -9.84 -6.38
C GLU A 152 -5.82 -9.67 -5.11
N LEU A 153 -6.16 -8.44 -4.74
CA LEU A 153 -7.06 -8.15 -3.61
C LEU A 153 -8.44 -8.81 -3.80
N ALA A 154 -8.97 -8.85 -5.03
CA ALA A 154 -10.22 -9.56 -5.33
C ALA A 154 -10.08 -11.08 -5.13
N ARG A 155 -8.91 -11.66 -5.44
CA ARG A 155 -8.65 -13.08 -5.18
C ARG A 155 -8.50 -13.37 -3.69
N PHE A 156 -7.80 -12.52 -2.94
CA PHE A 156 -7.69 -12.64 -1.48
C PHE A 156 -9.07 -12.56 -0.83
N TYR A 157 -9.88 -11.57 -1.21
CA TYR A 157 -11.26 -11.46 -0.75
C TYR A 157 -12.06 -12.75 -1.02
N ARG A 158 -12.02 -13.26 -2.25
CA ARG A 158 -12.75 -14.48 -2.62
C ARG A 158 -12.26 -15.68 -1.80
N ALA A 159 -10.96 -15.87 -1.70
CA ALA A 159 -10.38 -16.98 -0.94
C ALA A 159 -10.80 -16.93 0.52
N GLU A 160 -10.78 -15.74 1.12
CA GLU A 160 -11.19 -15.48 2.49
C GLU A 160 -12.69 -15.80 2.69
N VAL A 161 -13.55 -15.34 1.78
CA VAL A 161 -14.99 -15.62 1.85
C VAL A 161 -15.28 -17.11 1.61
N MET A 162 -14.60 -17.76 0.67
CA MET A 162 -14.80 -19.19 0.37
C MET A 162 -14.32 -20.09 1.52
N ALA A 163 -13.16 -19.81 2.10
CA ALA A 163 -12.64 -20.55 3.26
C ALA A 163 -13.59 -20.46 4.47
N ARG A 164 -14.41 -19.41 4.56
CA ARG A 164 -15.30 -19.13 5.69
C ARG A 164 -16.78 -19.42 5.39
N GLY A 165 -17.19 -19.46 4.12
CA GLY A 165 -18.55 -19.78 3.69
C GLY A 165 -18.96 -21.23 3.91
N ASP A 166 -17.99 -22.15 3.98
CA ASP A 166 -18.20 -23.57 4.31
C ASP A 166 -18.46 -23.80 5.82
N GLN A 167 -18.33 -22.75 6.66
CA GLN A 167 -18.59 -22.80 8.11
C GLN A 167 -20.03 -22.41 8.50
N SER A 168 -20.97 -22.36 7.53
CA SER A 168 -22.36 -21.94 7.77
C SER A 168 -23.22 -22.91 8.60
N HIS A 169 -22.63 -23.96 9.20
CA HIS A 169 -23.36 -24.94 10.01
C HIS A 169 -22.97 -25.02 11.50
N PHE A 170 -22.02 -24.23 12.01
CA PHE A 170 -21.72 -24.25 13.44
C PHE A 170 -21.46 -22.85 14.00
N SER A 171 -22.50 -22.27 14.60
CA SER A 171 -22.33 -21.37 15.73
C SER A 171 -21.66 -22.13 16.88
N VAL A 172 -20.72 -21.46 17.57
CA VAL A 172 -19.89 -21.99 18.67
C VAL A 172 -18.78 -22.89 18.09
N TRP A 173 -17.49 -22.61 18.22
CA TRP A 173 -16.71 -22.68 19.45
C TRP A 173 -15.42 -21.84 19.32
N LEU A 174 -15.19 -20.97 20.32
CA LEU A 174 -13.90 -20.53 20.88
C LEU A 174 -12.70 -20.54 19.90
N SER A 175 -12.35 -19.36 19.34
CA SER A 175 -11.24 -19.07 18.40
C SER A 175 -10.26 -20.22 18.13
N PRO A 176 -10.15 -20.70 16.87
CA PRO A 176 -9.32 -20.02 15.88
C PRO A 176 -9.93 -20.01 14.47
N GLY A 177 -9.96 -18.83 13.84
CA GLY A 177 -10.04 -18.70 12.38
C GLY A 177 -11.41 -18.36 11.77
N GLY A 178 -12.46 -18.08 12.55
CA GLY A 178 -13.77 -17.61 12.06
C GLY A 178 -14.03 -16.15 12.45
N MET A 179 -14.06 -15.24 11.47
CA MET A 179 -14.36 -13.82 11.66
C MET A 179 -15.87 -13.66 11.95
N PRO A 180 -16.27 -12.93 13.01
CA PRO A 180 -17.68 -12.63 13.31
C PRO A 180 -18.47 -12.17 12.08
N VAL A 181 -19.80 -12.37 12.07
CA VAL A 181 -20.66 -11.94 10.94
C VAL A 181 -20.49 -10.44 10.68
N GLU A 182 -20.27 -9.65 11.73
CA GLU A 182 -19.90 -8.25 11.67
C GLU A 182 -18.65 -8.04 10.80
N CYS A 183 -17.60 -8.82 11.02
CA CYS A 183 -16.34 -8.76 10.27
C CYS A 183 -16.52 -9.11 8.78
N VAL A 184 -17.41 -10.03 8.41
CA VAL A 184 -17.73 -10.31 7.00
C VAL A 184 -18.44 -9.11 6.35
N ARG A 185 -19.38 -8.49 7.06
CA ARG A 185 -20.02 -7.24 6.59
C ARG A 185 -18.99 -6.11 6.45
N HIS A 186 -18.06 -6.00 7.39
CA HIS A 186 -16.98 -5.01 7.35
C HIS A 186 -16.06 -5.22 6.15
N LEU A 187 -15.56 -6.43 5.94
CA LEU A 187 -14.71 -6.75 4.81
C LEU A 187 -15.42 -6.47 3.47
N GLY A 188 -16.72 -6.78 3.38
CA GLY A 188 -17.55 -6.40 2.24
C GLY A 188 -17.67 -4.89 2.02
N ARG A 189 -17.75 -4.09 3.09
CA ARG A 189 -17.73 -2.62 3.01
C ARG A 189 -16.36 -2.10 2.56
N SER A 190 -15.27 -2.61 3.14
CA SER A 190 -13.89 -2.28 2.75
C SER A 190 -13.64 -2.57 1.27
N PHE A 191 -14.08 -3.73 0.78
CA PHE A 191 -13.95 -4.09 -0.64
C PHE A 191 -14.81 -3.19 -1.55
N ARG A 192 -16.00 -2.78 -1.11
CA ARG A 192 -16.79 -1.76 -1.84
C ARG A 192 -16.07 -0.42 -1.90
N CYS A 193 -15.36 -0.02 -0.85
CA CYS A 193 -14.53 1.18 -0.88
C CYS A 193 -13.44 1.06 -1.95
N LEU A 194 -12.69 -0.05 -1.95
CA LEU A 194 -11.69 -0.35 -2.99
C LEU A 194 -12.26 -0.27 -4.42
N LEU A 195 -13.44 -0.86 -4.65
CA LEU A 195 -14.10 -0.83 -5.97
C LEU A 195 -14.43 0.59 -6.46
N LYS A 196 -14.69 1.54 -5.56
CA LYS A 196 -14.93 2.95 -5.95
C LYS A 196 -13.68 3.59 -6.55
N HIS A 197 -12.49 3.18 -6.10
CA HIS A 197 -11.21 3.68 -6.61
C HIS A 197 -10.77 3.03 -7.93
N ALA A 198 -11.43 1.95 -8.37
CA ALA A 198 -11.25 1.42 -9.73
C ALA A 198 -12.01 2.31 -10.73
N TRP A 199 -11.32 3.23 -11.40
CA TRP A 199 -11.90 4.18 -12.35
C TRP A 199 -12.45 3.52 -13.63
N ASP A 200 -11.84 2.42 -14.08
CA ASP A 200 -12.32 1.67 -15.24
C ASP A 200 -13.48 0.73 -14.84
N PHE A 201 -14.65 0.95 -15.45
CA PHE A 201 -15.84 0.12 -15.24
C PHE A 201 -15.64 -1.34 -15.64
N ARG A 202 -14.80 -1.64 -16.64
CA ARG A 202 -14.47 -3.02 -17.04
C ARG A 202 -13.66 -3.72 -15.95
N LEU A 203 -12.66 -3.04 -15.41
CA LEU A 203 -11.87 -3.54 -14.29
C LEU A 203 -12.73 -3.72 -13.04
N ARG A 204 -13.56 -2.73 -12.70
CA ARG A 204 -14.49 -2.80 -11.56
C ARG A 204 -15.46 -3.97 -11.70
N LEU A 205 -16.00 -4.21 -12.91
CA LEU A 205 -16.84 -5.37 -13.20
C LEU A 205 -16.07 -6.69 -13.02
N GLN A 206 -14.85 -6.77 -13.55
CA GLN A 206 -14.00 -7.95 -13.43
C GLN A 206 -13.70 -8.27 -11.95
N MET A 207 -13.30 -7.28 -11.16
CA MET A 207 -13.03 -7.44 -9.73
C MET A 207 -14.25 -7.92 -8.96
N ALA A 208 -15.41 -7.27 -9.16
CA ALA A 208 -16.66 -7.66 -8.50
C ALA A 208 -17.09 -9.08 -8.87
N THR A 209 -16.83 -9.50 -10.12
CA THR A 209 -17.08 -10.86 -10.60
C THR A 209 -16.13 -11.88 -9.95
N ILE A 210 -14.84 -11.56 -9.84
CA ILE A 210 -13.83 -12.44 -9.21
C ILE A 210 -14.15 -12.63 -7.73
N ALA A 211 -14.40 -11.53 -7.02
CA ALA A 211 -14.65 -11.49 -5.58
C ALA A 211 -15.94 -12.21 -5.18
N THR A 212 -16.94 -12.26 -6.07
CA THR A 212 -18.31 -12.78 -5.84
C THR A 212 -19.08 -12.00 -4.76
N GLY A 213 -20.43 -12.06 -4.77
CA GLY A 213 -21.24 -11.39 -3.73
C GLY A 213 -21.53 -9.89 -3.94
N PHE A 214 -21.10 -9.29 -5.06
CA PHE A 214 -21.32 -7.86 -5.39
C PHE A 214 -22.25 -7.67 -6.60
N GLY A 215 -23.40 -8.36 -6.62
CA GLY A 215 -24.34 -8.35 -7.74
C GLY A 215 -24.89 -6.96 -8.10
N ASP A 216 -25.04 -6.10 -7.10
CA ASP A 216 -25.42 -4.70 -7.29
C ASP A 216 -24.37 -3.92 -8.09
N VAL A 217 -23.08 -4.07 -7.74
CA VAL A 217 -21.96 -3.44 -8.46
C VAL A 217 -21.85 -3.99 -9.89
N ILE A 218 -21.96 -5.31 -10.06
CA ILE A 218 -21.96 -5.97 -11.37
C ILE A 218 -23.07 -5.39 -12.26
N SER A 219 -24.29 -5.29 -11.72
CA SER A 219 -25.43 -4.75 -12.47
C SER A 219 -25.25 -3.28 -12.83
N ALA A 220 -24.66 -2.47 -11.95
CA ALA A 220 -24.39 -1.07 -12.18
C ALA A 220 -23.32 -0.88 -13.27
N CYS A 221 -22.22 -1.63 -13.22
CA CYS A 221 -21.18 -1.59 -14.26
C CYS A 221 -21.72 -2.06 -15.61
N ALA A 222 -22.48 -3.17 -15.64
CA ALA A 222 -23.08 -3.68 -16.87
C ALA A 222 -23.99 -2.64 -17.53
N LYS A 223 -24.85 -1.97 -16.75
CA LYS A 223 -25.71 -0.88 -17.25
C LYS A 223 -24.94 0.27 -17.86
N VAL A 224 -23.75 0.60 -17.34
CA VAL A 224 -22.91 1.67 -17.90
C VAL A 224 -22.22 1.22 -19.18
N LEU A 225 -21.71 -0.02 -19.21
CA LEU A 225 -21.02 -0.60 -20.36
C LEU A 225 -21.96 -0.94 -21.53
N ASP A 226 -23.22 -1.26 -21.24
CA ASP A 226 -24.27 -1.51 -22.24
C ASP A 226 -24.83 -0.20 -22.85
N ARG A 227 -24.41 0.98 -22.41
CA ARG A 227 -24.85 2.25 -23.00
C ARG A 227 -24.28 2.39 -24.41
N VAL A 228 -25.18 2.42 -25.39
CA VAL A 228 -24.86 2.78 -26.78
C VAL A 228 -24.63 4.30 -26.85
N PRO A 229 -23.57 4.78 -27.52
CA PRO A 229 -23.35 6.22 -27.71
C PRO A 229 -24.55 6.90 -28.38
N ASP A 230 -24.93 8.09 -27.91
CA ASP A 230 -26.04 8.87 -28.48
C ASP A 230 -25.81 9.27 -29.95
N THR A 231 -24.57 9.18 -30.44
CA THR A 231 -24.16 9.45 -31.82
C THR A 231 -24.35 8.27 -32.77
N THR A 232 -24.63 7.07 -32.25
CA THR A 232 -24.94 5.88 -33.06
C THR A 232 -26.45 5.73 -33.17
N GLY A 233 -26.98 5.78 -34.40
CA GLY A 233 -28.39 5.48 -34.66
C GLY A 233 -28.80 4.11 -34.09
N PRO A 234 -30.11 3.87 -33.86
CA PRO A 234 -30.58 2.70 -33.10
C PRO A 234 -30.14 1.39 -33.77
N LEU A 235 -29.13 0.74 -33.19
CA LEU A 235 -28.78 -0.64 -33.52
C LEU A 235 -29.74 -1.54 -32.74
N ILE A 236 -30.78 -2.01 -33.42
CA ILE A 236 -31.74 -2.94 -32.83
C ILE A 236 -31.07 -4.32 -32.78
N LEU A 237 -30.46 -4.65 -31.64
CA LEU A 237 -29.81 -5.94 -31.41
C LEU A 237 -30.67 -6.79 -30.45
N ARG A 238 -30.93 -8.05 -30.81
CA ARG A 238 -31.56 -9.03 -29.94
C ARG A 238 -30.48 -9.76 -29.13
N ARG A 239 -30.66 -9.84 -27.82
CA ARG A 239 -29.79 -10.65 -26.95
C ARG A 239 -30.02 -12.14 -27.20
N GLY A 240 -29.02 -12.84 -27.72
CA GLY A 240 -29.06 -14.28 -28.00
C GLY A 240 -28.85 -15.14 -26.74
N HIS A 241 -29.25 -16.41 -26.81
CA HIS A 241 -28.96 -17.41 -25.77
C HIS A 241 -27.44 -17.66 -25.73
N GLY A 242 -26.76 -17.06 -24.76
CA GLY A 242 -25.30 -17.06 -24.65
C GLY A 242 -24.67 -15.67 -24.46
N GLY A 243 -25.46 -14.60 -24.47
CA GLY A 243 -24.98 -13.25 -24.16
C GLY A 243 -24.44 -12.46 -25.35
N ASN A 244 -24.33 -13.08 -26.53
CA ASN A 244 -24.01 -12.37 -27.77
C ASN A 244 -25.22 -11.58 -28.28
N TYR A 245 -24.98 -10.34 -28.72
CA TYR A 245 -25.98 -9.50 -29.35
C TYR A 245 -25.99 -9.76 -30.87
N VAL A 246 -27.17 -10.04 -31.44
CA VAL A 246 -27.36 -10.33 -32.87
C VAL A 246 -28.22 -9.23 -33.49
N PRO A 247 -27.88 -8.69 -34.67
CA PRO A 247 -28.73 -7.70 -35.34
C PRO A 247 -30.09 -8.28 -35.72
N LEU A 248 -31.14 -7.52 -35.45
CA LEU A 248 -32.49 -7.80 -35.96
C LEU A 248 -32.51 -7.39 -37.44
N MET A 249 -32.49 -8.37 -38.34
CA MET A 249 -33.02 -8.21 -39.69
C MET A 249 -34.54 -8.38 -39.66
#